data_AF-A0A973AXN9-F1
#
_entry.id   AF-A0A973AXN9-F1
#
_cell.length_a   1.000
_cell.length_b   1.000
_cell.length_c   1.000
_cell.angle_alpha   90.00
_cell.angle_beta   90.00
_cell.angle_gamma   90.00
#
_symmetry.space_group_name_H-M   'P 1'
#
loop_
_entity.id
_entity.type
_entity.pdbx_description
1 polymer ?
#
loop_
_entity_poly.entity_id
_entity_poly.type
_entity_poly.pdbx_seq_one_letter_code
_entity_poly.pdbx_strand_id
1 'polypeptide(L)' 'AGADLDGVAVFAMGRVLGRTNGADTTIEVPAELLGLGRVSIYATGRAGDGAIHSVNAEPVTIEVIEK' A
#
# COMPACT_ATOMS: atom_id res chain seq x y z
N ALA A 1 4.79 6.00 -6.99
CA ALA A 1 3.46 5.53 -7.41
C ALA A 1 3.42 5.55 -8.95
N GLY A 2 2.31 5.17 -9.61
CA GLY A 2 2.22 5.22 -11.08
C GLY A 2 1.95 6.65 -11.59
N ALA A 3 2.44 7.00 -12.78
CA ALA A 3 2.39 8.36 -13.34
C ALA A 3 0.97 8.92 -13.54
N ASP A 4 -0.08 8.09 -13.48
CA ASP A 4 -1.46 8.48 -13.76
C ASP A 4 -2.44 8.06 -12.64
N LEU A 5 -1.95 7.91 -11.41
CA LEU A 5 -2.80 7.56 -10.26
C LEU A 5 -3.25 8.81 -9.50
N ASP A 6 -4.56 9.02 -9.40
CA ASP A 6 -5.16 10.09 -8.61
C ASP A 6 -4.97 9.84 -7.11
N GLY A 7 -5.08 8.58 -6.71
CA GLY A 7 -4.90 8.17 -5.32
C GLY A 7 -4.55 6.70 -5.18
N VAL A 8 -3.81 6.39 -4.12
CA VAL A 8 -3.37 5.04 -3.76
C VAL A 8 -3.65 4.77 -2.29
N ALA A 9 -4.17 3.58 -1.99
CA ALA A 9 -4.28 3.06 -0.64
C ALA A 9 -3.33 1.87 -0.47
N VAL A 10 -2.52 1.91 0.59
CA VAL A 10 -1.64 0.81 0.99
C VAL A 10 -2.24 0.13 2.22
N PHE A 11 -2.28 -1.20 2.21
CA PHE A 11 -2.90 -1.98 3.26
C PHE A 11 -2.18 -3.31 3.50
N ALA A 12 -2.27 -3.81 4.73
CA ALA A 12 -1.77 -5.12 5.13
C ALA A 12 -2.60 -5.60 6.31
N MET A 13 -2.65 -6.92 6.56
CA MET A 13 -3.30 -7.49 7.75
C MET A 13 -4.75 -6.99 7.96
N GLY A 14 -5.51 -6.78 6.88
CA GLY A 14 -6.90 -6.32 6.93
C GLY A 14 -7.11 -4.83 7.27
N ARG A 15 -6.05 -4.01 7.31
CA ARG A 15 -6.12 -2.57 7.64
C ARG A 15 -5.38 -1.71 6.63
N VAL A 16 -5.86 -0.48 6.46
CA VAL A 16 -5.17 0.55 5.65
C VAL A 16 -4.00 1.10 6.47
N LEU A 17 -2.80 0.99 5.91
CA LEU A 17 -1.56 1.51 6.48
C LEU A 17 -1.36 2.99 6.14
N GLY A 18 -1.82 3.39 4.95
CA GLY A 18 -1.77 4.80 4.54
C GLY A 18 -2.48 5.04 3.23
N ARG A 19 -2.67 6.33 2.93
CA ARG A 19 -3.22 6.82 1.67
C ARG A 19 -2.35 7.93 1.14
N THR A 20 -2.30 8.03 -0.17
CA THR A 20 -1.53 9.08 -0.84
C THR A 20 -2.19 9.48 -2.15
N ASN A 21 -1.90 10.70 -2.61
CA ASN A 21 -2.37 11.27 -3.86
C ASN A 21 -1.17 11.65 -4.73
N GLY A 22 -1.29 11.44 -6.04
CA GLY A 22 -0.25 11.79 -7.01
C GLY A 22 0.83 10.73 -7.24
N ALA A 23 1.65 10.99 -8.26
CA ALA A 23 2.54 9.99 -8.87
C ALA A 23 3.74 9.57 -8.01
N ASP A 24 4.23 10.39 -7.09
CA ASP A 24 5.42 10.06 -6.29
C ASP A 24 5.32 10.48 -4.85
N THR A 25 5.05 9.49 -4.01
CA THR A 25 4.79 9.67 -2.58
C THR A 25 5.21 8.42 -1.82
N THR A 26 5.77 8.62 -0.64
CA THR A 26 6.19 7.56 0.27
C THR A 26 5.22 7.47 1.44
N ILE A 27 4.89 6.25 1.84
CA ILE A 27 4.15 5.98 3.08
C ILE A 27 5.11 5.27 4.03
N GLU A 28 5.43 5.93 5.14
CA GLU A 28 6.21 5.32 6.22
C GLU A 28 5.29 4.50 7.12
N VAL A 29 5.64 3.23 7.32
CA VAL A 29 4.85 2.31 8.14
C VAL A 29 5.71 1.80 9.29
N PRO A 30 5.41 2.17 10.55
CA PRO A 30 6.10 1.64 11.72
C PRO A 30 5.98 0.11 11.80
N ALA A 31 7.08 -0.57 12.10
CA ALA A 31 7.13 -2.04 12.16
C ALA A 31 6.18 -2.61 13.24
N GLU A 32 5.95 -1.86 14.31
CA GLU A 32 5.02 -2.21 15.40
C GLU A 32 3.59 -2.34 14.90
N LEU A 33 3.23 -1.65 13.80
CA LEU A 33 1.91 -1.79 13.19
C LEU A 33 1.81 -3.06 12.35
N LEU A 34 2.92 -3.60 11.83
CA LEU A 34 2.89 -4.80 10.99
C LEU A 34 2.86 -6.09 11.83
N GLY A 35 3.41 -6.05 13.05
CA GLY A 35 3.59 -7.23 13.88
C GLY A 35 4.79 -8.06 13.43
N LEU A 36 5.16 -9.07 14.22
CA LEU A 36 6.27 -9.98 13.89
C LEU A 36 5.85 -11.06 12.91
N GLY A 37 6.82 -11.54 12.13
CA GLY A 37 6.64 -12.62 11.16
C GLY A 37 6.41 -12.14 9.73
N ARG A 38 5.84 -13.02 8.91
CA ARG A 38 5.61 -12.77 7.49
C ARG A 38 4.42 -11.84 7.25
N VAL A 39 4.66 -10.73 6.55
CA VAL A 39 3.64 -9.73 6.24
C VAL A 39 3.63 -9.41 4.75
N SER A 40 2.46 -9.46 4.13
CA SER A 40 2.23 -9.03 2.76
C SER A 40 1.58 -7.66 2.73
N ILE A 41 2.21 -6.73 2.02
CA ILE A 41 1.78 -5.35 1.80
C ILE A 41 1.17 -5.25 0.41
N TYR A 42 -0.04 -4.72 0.37
CA TYR A 42 -0.83 -4.54 -0.83
C TYR A 42 -1.01 -3.06 -1.12
N ALA A 43 -1.08 -2.70 -2.40
CA ALA A 43 -1.38 -1.35 -2.83
C ALA A 43 -2.39 -1.37 -3.97
N THR A 44 -3.42 -0.54 -3.84
CA THR A 44 -4.42 -0.32 -4.88
C THR A 44 -4.48 1.17 -5.18
N GLY A 45 -4.25 1.52 -6.44
CA GLY A 45 -4.42 2.86 -6.97
C GLY A 45 -5.68 3.02 -7.80
N ARG A 46 -6.01 4.27 -8.15
CA ARG A 46 -7.04 4.60 -9.14
C ARG A 46 -6.54 5.61 -10.14
N ALA A 47 -6.83 5.38 -11.43
CA ALA A 47 -6.57 6.29 -12.54
C ALA A 47 -7.91 6.79 -13.13
N GLY A 48 -8.64 7.61 -12.38
CA GLY A 48 -9.98 8.08 -12.70
C GLY A 48 -11.07 7.63 -11.71
N ASP A 49 -12.28 8.14 -11.94
CA ASP A 49 -13.43 7.97 -11.04
C ASP A 49 -14.14 6.62 -11.19
N GLY A 50 -14.30 5.92 -10.08
CA GLY A 50 -15.06 4.66 -10.03
C GLY A 50 -14.18 3.42 -9.90
N ALA A 51 -14.79 2.30 -9.51
CA ALA A 51 -14.04 1.08 -9.17
C ALA A 51 -13.36 0.45 -10.38
N ILE A 52 -13.87 0.71 -11.58
CA ILE A 52 -13.34 0.20 -12.85
C ILE A 52 -11.92 0.69 -13.16
N HIS A 53 -11.51 1.84 -12.62
CA HIS A 53 -10.18 2.40 -12.82
C HIS A 53 -9.17 1.96 -11.74
N SER A 54 -9.52 0.95 -10.94
CA SER A 54 -8.64 0.48 -9.88
C SER A 54 -7.51 -0.37 -10.46
N VAL A 55 -6.27 -0.04 -10.11
CA VAL A 55 -5.06 -0.75 -10.51
C VAL A 55 -4.40 -1.30 -9.26
N ASN A 56 -4.10 -2.60 -9.25
CA ASN A 56 -3.44 -3.24 -8.12
C ASN A 56 -1.95 -3.42 -8.43
N ALA A 57 -1.10 -3.11 -7.45
CA ALA A 57 0.30 -3.48 -7.51
C ALA A 57 0.47 -4.95 -7.14
N GLU A 58 1.57 -5.56 -7.60
CA GLU A 58 1.99 -6.86 -7.10
C GLU A 58 2.28 -6.76 -5.59
N PRO A 59 1.75 -7.66 -4.74
CA PRO A 59 1.99 -7.61 -3.32
C PRO A 59 3.47 -7.79 -2.96
N VAL A 60 3.97 -6.93 -2.08
CA VAL A 60 5.33 -7.06 -1.54
C VAL A 60 5.26 -7.82 -0.22
N THR A 61 6.00 -8.92 -0.11
CA THR A 61 6.04 -9.70 1.13
C THR A 61 7.38 -9.55 1.83
N ILE A 62 7.34 -9.24 3.12
CA ILE A 62 8.51 -9.03 3.97
C ILE A 62 8.42 -9.92 5.22
N GLU A 63 9.56 -10.15 5.87
CA GLU A 63 9.66 -10.77 7.18
C GLU A 63 10.02 -9.70 8.22
N VAL A 64 9.18 -9.53 9.24
CA VAL A 64 9.42 -8.59 10.34
C VAL A 64 10.01 -9.38 11.51
N ILE A 65 11.28 -9.10 11.82
CA ILE A 65 12.01 -9.76 12.90
C ILE A 65 12.11 -8.84 14.13
N GLU A 66 12.19 -9.46 15.31
CA GLU A 66 12.53 -8.74 16.54
C GLU A 66 13.98 -8.26 16.46
N LYS A 67 14.23 -7.08 17.03
CA LYS A 67 15.51 -6.38 16.89
C LYS A 67 16.57 -6.90 17.85
#